data_AF-L8DMQ6-F1
#
_entry.id   AF-L8DMQ6-F1
#
_cell.length_a   1.000
_cell.length_b   1.000
_cell.length_c   1.000
_cell.angle_alpha   90.00
_cell.angle_beta   90.00
_cell.angle_gamma   90.00
#
_symmetry.space_group_name_H-M   'P 1'
#
loop_
_entity.id
_entity.type
_entity.pdbx_description
1 polymer ?
#
loop_
_entity_poly.entity_id
_entity_poly.type
_entity_poly.pdbx_seq_one_letter_code
_entity_poly.pdbx_strand_id
1 'polypeptide(L)' 'MTASRKLYEHLRAGLDTLSAEQREQIRLDPGTSAHEVDDRVEFVAAGITYATVDRSFFDAEVEWIEFVDAHTE' A
#
# COMPACT_ATOMS: atom_id res chain seq x y z
N MET A 1 -8.66 2.89 16.46
CA MET A 1 -7.62 2.03 15.85
C MET A 1 -6.65 2.98 15.16
N THR A 2 -5.35 2.85 15.36
CA THR A 2 -4.39 3.74 14.69
C THR A 2 -4.41 3.49 13.18
N ALA A 3 -4.32 4.55 12.37
CA ALA A 3 -4.34 4.47 10.90
C ALA A 3 -3.34 3.43 10.37
N SER A 4 -2.19 3.27 11.02
CA SER A 4 -1.17 2.27 10.70
C SER A 4 -1.69 0.84 10.76
N ARG A 5 -2.53 0.48 11.75
CA ARG A 5 -3.06 -0.89 11.85
C ARG A 5 -4.02 -1.21 10.72
N LYS A 6 -4.94 -0.28 10.43
CA LYS A 6 -5.89 -0.40 9.31
C LYS A 6 -5.13 -0.57 8.00
N LEU A 7 -4.04 0.18 7.82
CA LEU A 7 -3.18 0.08 6.65
C LEU A 7 -2.50 -1.30 6.55
N TYR A 8 -1.87 -1.79 7.61
CA TYR A 8 -1.23 -3.12 7.58
C TYR A 8 -2.23 -4.25 7.28
N GLU A 9 -3.45 -4.16 7.82
CA GLU A 9 -4.51 -5.12 7.51
C GLU A 9 -4.92 -5.05 6.04
N HIS A 10 -5.01 -3.85 5.45
CA HIS A 10 -5.29 -3.64 4.03
C HIS A 10 -4.19 -4.15 3.11
N LEU A 11 -2.92 -3.86 3.42
CA LEU A 11 -1.77 -4.35 2.67
C LEU A 11 -1.70 -5.88 2.68
N ARG A 12 -1.93 -6.48 3.84
CA ARG A 12 -1.97 -7.93 4.00
C ARG A 12 -3.10 -8.54 3.17
N ALA A 13 -4.29 -7.95 3.21
CA ALA A 13 -5.41 -8.40 2.39
C ALA A 13 -5.07 -8.32 0.89
N GLY A 14 -4.40 -7.26 0.45
CA GLY A 14 -3.90 -7.11 -0.93
C GLY A 14 -3.01 -8.29 -1.35
N LEU A 15 -1.98 -8.60 -0.55
CA LEU A 15 -1.12 -9.77 -0.78
C LEU A 15 -1.90 -11.09 -0.78
N ASP A 16 -2.90 -11.22 0.08
CA ASP A 16 -3.78 -12.40 0.16
C ASP A 16 -4.74 -12.52 -1.04
N THR A 17 -4.89 -11.50 -1.89
CA THR A 17 -5.65 -11.62 -3.17
C THR A 17 -4.82 -12.06 -4.36
N LEU A 18 -3.48 -11.97 -4.26
CA LEU A 18 -2.58 -12.30 -5.36
C LEU A 18 -2.55 -13.79 -5.70
N SER A 19 -2.20 -14.11 -6.94
CA SER A 19 -1.92 -15.49 -7.34
C SER A 19 -0.68 -16.05 -6.63
N ALA A 20 -0.54 -17.37 -6.56
CA ALA A 20 0.63 -18.01 -5.97
C ALA A 20 1.94 -17.58 -6.68
N GLU A 21 1.90 -17.37 -7.99
CA GLU A 21 3.04 -16.91 -8.79
C GLU A 21 3.44 -15.47 -8.43
N GLN A 22 2.46 -14.57 -8.33
CA GLN A 22 2.70 -13.17 -7.94
C GLN A 22 3.24 -13.07 -6.50
N ARG A 23 2.72 -13.87 -5.57
CA ARG A 23 3.25 -13.92 -4.20
C ARG A 23 4.68 -14.42 -4.16
N GLU A 24 5.04 -15.40 -4.99
CA GLU A 24 6.41 -15.90 -5.06
C GLU A 24 7.35 -14.86 -5.69
N GLN A 25 6.89 -14.11 -6.71
CA GLN A 25 7.66 -12.99 -7.26
C GLN A 25 7.96 -11.91 -6.20
N ILE A 26 6.94 -11.49 -5.44
CA ILE A 26 7.12 -10.54 -4.33
C ILE A 26 7.99 -11.12 -3.22
N ARG A 27 7.93 -12.43 -2.96
CA ARG A 27 8.80 -13.07 -1.98
C ARG A 27 10.27 -13.05 -2.41
N LEU A 28 10.54 -13.18 -3.71
CA LEU A 28 11.89 -13.14 -4.27
C LEU A 28 12.45 -11.71 -4.36
N ASP A 29 11.57 -10.71 -4.53
CA ASP A 29 11.90 -9.29 -4.52
C ASP A 29 10.92 -8.49 -3.62
N PRO A 30 11.16 -8.47 -2.30
CA PRO A 30 10.22 -7.93 -1.31
C PRO A 30 10.19 -6.40 -1.21
N GLY A 31 10.87 -5.68 -2.10
CA GLY A 31 10.90 -4.22 -2.11
C GLY A 31 9.52 -3.66 -2.39
N THR A 32 8.83 -3.17 -1.35
CA THR A 32 7.58 -2.41 -1.50
C THR A 32 7.91 -0.94 -1.64
N SER A 33 7.39 -0.32 -2.71
CA SER A 33 7.38 1.13 -2.91
C SER A 33 5.92 1.62 -2.88
N ALA A 34 5.71 2.84 -2.38
CA ALA A 34 4.42 3.51 -2.47
C ALA A 34 4.51 4.67 -3.48
N HIS A 35 3.54 4.77 -4.38
CA HIS A 35 3.46 5.81 -5.40
C HIS A 35 2.13 6.54 -5.28
N GLU A 36 2.18 7.86 -5.10
CA GLU A 36 0.98 8.70 -5.23
C GLU A 36 0.62 8.86 -6.71
N VAL A 37 -0.63 8.55 -7.05
CA VAL A 37 -1.21 8.69 -8.37
C VAL A 37 -2.57 9.37 -8.21
N ASP A 38 -2.66 10.66 -8.52
CA ASP A 38 -3.85 11.47 -8.28
C ASP A 38 -4.24 11.47 -6.78
N ASP A 39 -5.46 11.02 -6.41
CA ASP A 39 -5.97 11.00 -5.03
C ASP A 39 -5.79 9.63 -4.33
N ARG A 40 -4.82 8.82 -4.78
CA ARG A 40 -4.56 7.48 -4.24
C ARG A 40 -3.07 7.18 -4.14
N VAL A 41 -2.72 6.27 -3.24
CA VAL A 41 -1.39 5.67 -3.14
C VAL A 41 -1.46 4.21 -3.56
N GLU A 42 -0.61 3.83 -4.51
CA GLU A 42 -0.42 2.47 -4.98
C GLU A 42 0.81 1.85 -4.32
N PHE A 43 0.63 0.65 -3.76
CA PHE A 43 1.72 -0.14 -3.20
C PHE A 43 2.15 -1.20 -4.19
N VAL A 44 3.42 -1.12 -4.58
CA VAL A 44 4.01 -1.93 -5.63
C VAL A 44 5.16 -2.74 -5.05
N ALA A 45 5.19 -4.04 -5.32
CA ALA A 45 6.33 -4.90 -5.01
C ALA A 45 6.62 -5.82 -6.20
N ALA A 46 7.90 -6.02 -6.53
CA ALA A 46 8.32 -6.77 -7.73
C ALA A 46 7.62 -6.31 -9.04
N GLY A 47 7.28 -5.01 -9.15
CA GLY A 47 6.52 -4.45 -10.27
C GLY A 47 5.01 -4.78 -10.29
N ILE A 48 4.47 -5.37 -9.22
CA ILE A 48 3.06 -5.70 -9.06
C ILE A 48 2.40 -4.74 -8.06
N THR A 49 1.39 -4.00 -8.50
CA THR A 49 0.49 -3.29 -7.59
C THR A 49 -0.38 -4.29 -6.85
N TYR A 50 -0.18 -4.42 -5.54
CA TYR A 50 -0.91 -5.40 -4.72
C TYR A 50 -1.92 -4.76 -3.77
N ALA A 51 -1.81 -3.45 -3.53
CA ALA A 51 -2.78 -2.70 -2.76
C ALA A 51 -2.85 -1.26 -3.23
N THR A 52 -4.01 -0.64 -3.05
CA THR A 52 -4.25 0.78 -3.33
C THR A 52 -5.07 1.36 -2.19
N VAL A 53 -4.73 2.57 -1.75
CA VAL A 53 -5.52 3.32 -0.77
C VAL A 53 -5.86 4.69 -1.35
N ASP A 54 -7.15 5.03 -1.41
CA ASP A 54 -7.59 6.36 -1.77
C ASP A 54 -7.52 7.31 -0.57
N ARG A 55 -7.53 8.62 -0.82
CA ARG A 55 -7.56 9.64 0.23
C ARG A 55 -8.66 9.43 1.29
N SER A 56 -9.82 8.90 0.89
CA SER A 56 -10.92 8.58 1.80
C SER A 56 -10.64 7.41 2.76
N PHE A 57 -9.52 6.70 2.59
CA PHE A 57 -9.07 5.67 3.53
C PHE A 57 -8.69 6.28 4.89
N PHE A 58 -8.25 7.54 4.89
CA PHE A 58 -7.82 8.27 6.07
C PHE A 58 -8.98 9.10 6.61
N ASP A 59 -9.15 9.10 7.93
CA ASP A 59 -10.25 9.79 8.59
C ASP A 59 -9.98 11.31 8.69
N ALA A 60 -8.72 11.72 8.57
CA ALA A 60 -8.29 13.11 8.56
C ALA A 60 -7.29 13.40 7.44
N GLU A 61 -7.36 14.63 6.88
CA GLU A 61 -6.44 15.11 5.85
C GLU A 61 -4.98 15.14 6.33
N VAL A 62 -4.74 15.43 7.62
CA VAL A 62 -3.38 15.41 8.19
C VAL A 62 -2.78 14.00 8.17
N GLU A 63 -3.59 12.96 8.39
CA GLU A 63 -3.12 11.57 8.33
C GLU A 63 -2.76 11.17 6.90
N TRP A 64 -3.49 11.67 5.90
CA TRP A 64 -3.14 11.49 4.49
C TRP A 64 -1.80 12.16 4.15
N ILE A 65 -1.62 13.42 4.54
CA ILE A 65 -0.39 14.18 4.23
C ILE A 65 0.82 13.53 4.90
N GLU A 66 0.72 13.20 6.20
CA GLU A 66 1.80 12.51 6.92
C GLU A 66 2.09 11.12 6.33
N PHE A 67 1.05 10.44 5.85
CA PHE A 67 1.20 9.14 5.21
C PHE A 67 1.93 9.24 3.87
N VAL A 68 1.51 10.14 2.98
CA VAL A 68 2.16 10.39 1.69
C VAL A 68 3.62 10.76 1.93
N ASP A 69 3.89 11.78 2.74
CA ASP A 69 5.26 12.26 3.04
C ASP A 69 6.18 11.15 3.61
N ALA A 70 5.63 10.22 4.39
CA ALA A 70 6.40 9.11 4.96
C ALA A 70 6.60 7.91 4.03
N HIS A 71 5.82 7.77 2.96
CA HIS A 71 5.78 6.53 2.15
C HIS A 71 6.00 6.75 0.64
N THR A 72 5.96 7.99 0.15
CA THR A 72 6.33 8.34 -1.22
C THR A 72 7.67 9.06 -1.22
N GLU A 73 8.64 8.55 -1.98
CA GLU A 73 9.93 9.22 -2.22
C GLU A 73 9.86 10.31 -3.29
#